data_AF-A0A350WN56-F1
#
_entry.id   AF-A0A350WN56-F1
#
_cell.length_a   1.000
_cell.length_b   1.000
_cell.length_c   1.000
_cell.angle_alpha   90.00
_cell.angle_beta   90.00
_cell.angle_gamma   90.00
#
_symmetry.space_group_name_H-M   'P 1'
#
loop_
_entity.id
_entity.type
_entity.pdbx_description
1 polymer ?
#
loop_
_entity_poly.entity_id
_entity_poly.type
_entity_poly.pdbx_seq_one_letter_code
_entity_poly.pdbx_strand_id
1 'polypeptide(L)'
;MRSRLSTLFDALLPVLATLAALAVGAVMLLFLKVNPIEAYAALLNGAFGSFNSFAETLVKATPLLLVALGICISFRGDVINIGGEGQMIVGAILATWVGLT
;
A
#
# COMPACT_ATOMS: atom_id res chain seq x y z
N MET A 1 8.30 -20.73 -23.55
CA MET A 1 8.61 -21.45 -22.30
C MET A 1 9.38 -20.49 -21.41
N ARG A 2 8.72 -19.86 -20.41
CA ARG A 2 9.40 -18.90 -19.51
C ARG A 2 10.47 -19.64 -18.70
N SER A 3 11.66 -19.05 -18.57
CA SER A 3 12.75 -19.66 -17.80
C SER A 3 12.42 -19.59 -16.29
N ARG A 4 12.87 -20.57 -15.49
CA ARG A 4 12.65 -20.55 -14.03
C ARG A 4 13.16 -19.25 -13.37
N LEU A 5 14.19 -18.63 -13.96
CA LEU A 5 14.75 -17.36 -13.51
C LEU A 5 13.74 -16.20 -13.67
N SER A 6 12.99 -16.17 -14.78
CA SER A 6 11.98 -15.12 -15.00
C SER A 6 10.82 -15.18 -14.01
N THR A 7 10.36 -16.38 -13.64
CA THR A 7 9.28 -16.54 -12.66
C THR A 7 9.69 -16.09 -11.26
N LEU A 8 10.94 -16.34 -10.87
CA LEU A 8 11.49 -15.87 -9.59
C LEU A 8 11.59 -14.35 -9.56
N PHE A 9 12.02 -13.73 -10.66
CA PHE A 9 12.12 -12.28 -10.76
C PHE A 9 10.75 -11.61 -10.68
N ASP A 10 9.75 -12.13 -11.40
CA ASP A 10 8.36 -11.66 -11.34
C ASP A 10 7.78 -11.74 -9.92
N ALA A 11 8.08 -12.80 -9.17
CA ALA A 11 7.61 -12.98 -7.79
C ALA A 11 8.29 -12.02 -6.79
N LEU A 12 9.55 -11.66 -7.02
CA LEU A 12 10.29 -10.73 -6.16
C LEU A 12 10.05 -9.26 -6.49
N LEU A 13 9.51 -8.97 -7.68
CA LEU A 13 9.30 -7.61 -8.17
C LEU A 13 8.53 -6.72 -7.18
N PRO A 14 7.44 -7.14 -6.51
CA PRO A 14 6.72 -6.30 -5.55
C PRO A 14 7.57 -5.94 -4.34
N VAL A 15 8.40 -6.88 -3.86
CA VAL A 15 9.32 -6.66 -2.73
C VAL A 15 10.38 -5.64 -3.12
N LEU A 16 11.00 -5.81 -4.30
CA LEU A 16 11.99 -4.88 -4.82
C LEU A 16 11.41 -3.48 -5.04
N ALA A 17 10.20 -3.38 -5.60
CA ALA A 17 9.49 -2.12 -5.77
C ALA A 17 9.20 -1.44 -4.43
N THR A 18 8.82 -2.20 -3.40
CA THR A 18 8.58 -1.69 -2.05
C THR A 18 9.86 -1.15 -1.42
N LEU A 19 10.97 -1.89 -1.54
CA LEU A 19 12.29 -1.43 -1.07
C LEU A 19 12.76 -0.18 -1.80
N ALA A 20 12.54 -0.08 -3.11
CA ALA A 20 12.84 1.12 -3.89
C ALA A 20 11.98 2.31 -3.44
N ALA A 21 10.69 2.11 -3.17
CA ALA A 21 9.82 3.15 -2.64
C ALA A 21 10.29 3.65 -1.26
N LEU A 22 10.71 2.75 -0.37
CA LEU A 22 11.35 3.11 0.90
C LEU A 22 12.65 3.88 0.67
N ALA A 23 13.50 3.46 -0.27
CA ALA A 23 14.73 4.22 -0.57
C ALA A 23 14.43 5.66 -1.04
N VAL A 24 13.44 5.84 -1.90
CA VAL A 24 12.97 7.18 -2.33
C VAL A 24 12.44 7.98 -1.14
N GLY A 25 11.64 7.35 -0.27
CA GLY A 25 11.16 7.99 0.97
C GLY A 25 12.30 8.44 1.88
N ALA A 26 13.37 7.64 2.00
CA ALA A 26 14.53 7.97 2.81
C ALA A 26 15.24 9.22 2.29
N VAL A 27 15.39 9.33 0.97
CA VAL A 27 15.93 10.53 0.32
C VAL A 27 15.07 11.75 0.63
N MET A 28 13.73 11.63 0.60
CA MET A 28 12.84 12.73 0.97
C MET A 28 12.98 13.14 2.44
N LEU A 29 13.11 12.17 3.36
CA LEU A 29 13.33 12.44 4.78
C LEU A 29 14.64 13.20 5.03
N LEU A 30 15.71 12.86 4.29
CA LEU A 30 16.97 13.59 4.35
C LEU A 30 16.81 15.05 3.88
N PHE A 31 16.05 15.31 2.83
CA PHE A 31 15.75 16.69 2.39
C PHE A 31 14.97 17.48 3.46
N LEU A 32 14.11 16.80 4.22
CA LEU A 32 13.38 17.36 5.36
C LEU A 32 14.23 17.48 6.63
N LYS A 33 15.51 17.09 6.59
CA LYS A 33 16.43 17.03 7.74
C LYS A 33 15.93 16.10 8.86
N VAL A 34 15.21 15.05 8.51
CA VAL A 34 14.74 14.01 9.42
C VAL A 34 15.63 12.77 9.26
N ASN A 35 16.02 12.14 10.38
CA ASN A 35 16.79 10.90 10.35
C ASN A 35 15.92 9.73 9.81
N PRO A 36 16.25 9.13 8.64
CA PRO A 36 15.42 8.07 8.06
C PRO A 36 15.34 6.81 8.92
N ILE A 37 16.41 6.50 9.67
CA ILE A 37 16.45 5.31 10.53
C ILE A 37 15.44 5.46 11.66
N GLU A 38 15.42 6.61 12.32
CA GLU A 38 14.45 6.92 13.38
C GLU A 38 13.02 6.93 12.83
N ALA A 39 12.81 7.53 11.65
CA ALA A 39 11.50 7.56 11.01
C ALA A 39 10.97 6.15 10.67
N TYR A 40 11.82 5.27 10.12
CA TYR A 40 11.41 3.89 9.85
C TYR A 40 11.28 3.02 11.08
N ALA A 41 12.10 3.26 12.13
CA ALA A 41 11.89 2.63 13.43
C ALA A 41 10.53 3.03 14.02
N ALA A 42 10.17 4.32 13.92
CA ALA A 42 8.85 4.82 14.34
C ALA A 42 7.71 4.22 13.50
N LEU A 43 7.90 4.07 12.18
CA LEU A 43 6.93 3.42 11.30
C LEU A 43 6.70 1.95 11.68
N LEU A 44 7.77 1.20 11.94
CA LEU A 44 7.67 -0.20 12.38
C LEU A 44 7.02 -0.32 13.76
N ASN A 45 7.36 0.56 14.70
CA ASN A 45 6.71 0.60 16.02
C ASN A 45 5.23 0.99 15.90
N GLY A 46 4.89 1.96 15.06
CA GLY A 46 3.51 2.34 14.77
C GLY A 46 2.69 1.22 14.12
N ALA A 47 3.33 0.33 13.36
CA ALA A 47 2.66 -0.80 12.72
C ALA A 47 2.58 -2.06 13.59
N PHE A 48 3.62 -2.37 14.37
CA PHE A 48 3.77 -3.66 15.06
C PHE A 48 4.05 -3.55 16.57
N GLY A 49 4.19 -2.34 17.13
CA GLY A 49 4.62 -2.12 18.51
C GLY A 49 3.61 -2.53 19.58
N SER A 50 2.34 -2.70 19.20
CA SER A 50 1.31 -3.24 20.08
C SER A 50 0.27 -4.04 19.29
N PHE A 51 -0.52 -4.85 19.97
CA PHE A 51 -1.64 -5.56 19.33
C PHE A 51 -2.66 -4.60 18.71
N ASN A 52 -2.90 -3.45 19.36
CA ASN A 52 -3.80 -2.42 18.83
C ASN A 52 -3.23 -1.76 17.55
N SER A 53 -1.93 -1.43 17.56
CA SER A 53 -1.21 -0.89 16.40
C SER A 53 -1.26 -1.84 15.20
N PHE A 54 -1.08 -3.13 15.46
CA PHE A 54 -1.17 -4.16 14.42
C PHE A 54 -2.61 -4.29 13.89
N ALA A 55 -3.60 -4.30 14.78
CA ALA A 55 -5.01 -4.32 14.37
C ALA A 55 -5.37 -3.09 13.54
N GLU A 56 -4.93 -1.89 13.93
CA GLU A 56 -5.14 -0.67 13.17
C GLU A 56 -4.49 -0.72 11.79
N THR A 57 -3.27 -1.26 11.70
CA THR A 57 -2.59 -1.50 10.43
C THR A 57 -3.43 -2.40 9.52
N LEU A 58 -3.98 -3.49 10.05
CA LEU A 58 -4.86 -4.37 9.28
C LEU A 58 -6.17 -3.68 8.86
N VAL A 59 -6.77 -2.89 9.74
CA VAL A 59 -8.00 -2.12 9.44
C VAL A 59 -7.76 -1.15 8.27
N LYS A 60 -6.59 -0.50 8.20
CA LYS A 60 -6.23 0.38 7.08
C LYS A 60 -5.81 -0.38 5.82
N ALA A 61 -5.07 -1.49 5.96
CA ALA A 61 -4.56 -2.27 4.85
C ALA A 61 -5.66 -3.05 4.11
N THR A 62 -6.64 -3.59 4.83
CA THR A 62 -7.71 -4.41 4.25
C THR A 62 -8.44 -3.74 3.08
N PRO A 63 -8.98 -2.51 3.21
CA PRO A 63 -9.69 -1.87 2.09
C PRO A 63 -8.74 -1.53 0.92
N LEU A 64 -7.48 -1.16 1.19
CA LEU A 64 -6.48 -0.93 0.13
C LEU A 64 -6.15 -2.22 -0.65
N LEU A 65 -6.08 -3.36 0.03
CA LEU A 65 -5.89 -4.66 -0.63
C LEU A 65 -7.08 -5.02 -1.53
N LEU A 66 -8.31 -4.69 -1.12
CA LEU A 66 -9.50 -4.87 -1.96
C LEU A 66 -9.46 -3.96 -3.21
N VAL A 67 -9.01 -2.72 -3.06
CA VAL A 67 -8.78 -1.82 -4.21
C VAL A 67 -7.73 -2.39 -5.16
N ALA A 68 -6.60 -2.87 -4.64
CA ALA A 68 -5.55 -3.50 -5.44
C ALA A 68 -6.06 -4.73 -6.21
N LEU A 69 -6.90 -5.56 -5.57
CA LEU A 69 -7.53 -6.71 -6.23
C LEU A 69 -8.44 -6.27 -7.39
N GLY A 70 -9.22 -5.20 -7.22
CA GLY A 70 -10.05 -4.63 -8.29
C GLY A 70 -9.22 -4.11 -9.46
N ILE A 71 -8.11 -3.42 -9.18
CA ILE A 71 -7.17 -2.93 -10.21
C ILE A 71 -6.58 -4.09 -11.02
N CYS A 72 -6.22 -5.21 -10.37
CA CYS A 72 -5.74 -6.40 -11.06
C CYS A 72 -6.77 -6.95 -12.07
N ILE A 73 -8.07 -6.83 -11.78
CA ILE A 73 -9.14 -7.24 -12.71
C ILE A 73 -9.23 -6.25 -13.88
N SER A 74 -9.19 -4.94 -13.61
CA SER A 74 -9.22 -3.92 -14.68
C SER A 74 -8.05 -4.06 -15.64
N PHE A 75 -6.84 -4.24 -15.12
CA PHE A 75 -5.63 -4.42 -15.94
C PHE A 75 -5.65 -5.69 -16.79
N ARG A 76 -6.37 -6.74 -16.36
CA ARG A 76 -6.59 -7.94 -17.20
C ARG A 76 -7.46 -7.66 -18.43
N GLY A 77 -8.29 -6.63 -18.40
CA GLY A 77 -9.07 -6.16 -19.54
C GLY A 77 -8.40 -5.02 -20.32
N ASP A 78 -7.11 -4.77 -20.10
CA ASP A 78 -6.35 -3.65 -20.67
C ASP A 78 -6.94 -2.26 -20.34
N VAL A 79 -7.77 -2.17 -19.29
CA VAL A 79 -8.36 -0.92 -18.81
C VAL A 79 -7.57 -0.43 -17.60
N ILE A 80 -7.00 0.76 -17.73
CA ILE A 80 -6.25 1.38 -16.64
C ILE A 80 -7.23 2.07 -15.68
N ASN A 81 -7.26 1.64 -14.42
CA ASN A 81 -7.98 2.34 -13.35
C ASN A 81 -7.00 3.14 -12.47
N ILE A 82 -6.98 4.46 -12.64
CA ILE A 82 -6.13 5.37 -11.85
C ILE A 82 -6.79 5.76 -10.51
N GLY A 83 -8.12 5.69 -10.41
CA GLY A 83 -8.89 6.32 -9.34
C GLY A 83 -9.39 5.38 -8.24
N GLY A 84 -8.89 4.13 -8.16
CA GLY A 84 -9.44 3.11 -7.27
C GLY A 84 -9.52 3.52 -5.79
N GLU A 85 -8.49 4.21 -5.27
CA GLU A 85 -8.50 4.72 -3.90
C GLU A 85 -9.56 5.82 -3.70
N GLY A 86 -9.71 6.72 -4.67
CA GLY A 86 -10.75 7.75 -4.66
C GLY A 86 -12.16 7.15 -4.70
N GLN A 87 -12.37 6.09 -5.49
CA GLN A 87 -13.64 5.35 -5.54
C GLN A 87 -13.98 4.72 -4.19
N MET A 88 -12.99 4.11 -3.53
CA MET A 88 -13.13 3.58 -2.17
C MET A 88 -13.52 4.67 -1.17
N ILE A 89 -12.86 5.84 -1.21
CA ILE A 89 -13.16 6.96 -0.32
C ILE A 89 -14.58 7.49 -0.55
N VAL A 90 -14.99 7.70 -1.81
CA VAL A 90 -16.35 8.16 -2.14
C VAL A 90 -17.40 7.15 -1.66
N GLY A 91 -17.15 5.85 -1.84
CA GLY A 91 -18.01 4.79 -1.32
C GLY A 91 -18.14 4.84 0.21
N ALA A 92 -17.02 5.05 0.92
CA ALA A 92 -17.02 5.19 2.37
C ALA A 92 -17.83 6.41 2.82
N ILE A 93 -17.64 7.58 2.19
CA ILE A 93 -18.40 8.80 2.51
C ILE A 93 -19.91 8.58 2.33
N LEU A 94 -20.33 8.00 1.20
CA LEU A 94 -21.74 7.76 0.92
C LEU A 94 -22.36 6.72 1.86
N ALA A 95 -21.62 5.65 2.18
CA ALA A 95 -22.08 4.66 3.16
C ALA A 95 -22.27 5.27 4.56
N THR A 96 -21.33 6.12 4.99
CA THR A 96 -21.44 6.86 6.25
C THR A 96 -22.62 7.84 6.22
N TRP A 97 -22.80 8.57 5.12
CA TRP A 97 -23.94 9.49 4.96
C TRP A 97 -25.26 8.77 5.15
N VAL A 98 -25.49 7.69 4.40
CA VAL A 98 -26.73 6.89 4.50
C VAL A 98 -26.89 6.24 5.87
N GLY A 99 -25.79 5.83 6.51
CA GLY A 99 -25.85 5.23 7.85
C GLY A 99 -26.15 6.22 8.98
N LEU A 100 -25.95 7.52 8.76
CA LEU A 100 -26.18 8.59 9.74
C LEU A 100 -27.49 9.36 9.51
N THR A 101 -28.09 9.24 8.32
CA THR A 101 -29.41 9.79 8.00
C THR A 101 -30.51 8.77 8.26
#